data_AF-A0AA48HSA5-F1
#
_entry.id   AF-A0AA48HSA5-F1
#
_cell.length_a   1.000
_cell.length_b   1.000
_cell.length_c   1.000
_cell.angle_alpha   90.00
_cell.angle_beta   90.00
_cell.angle_gamma   90.00
#
_symmetry.space_group_name_H-M   'P 1'
#
loop_
_entity.id
_entity.type
_entity.pdbx_description
1 polymer ?
#
loop_
_entity_poly.entity_id
_entity_poly.type
_entity_poly.pdbx_seq_one_letter_code
_entity_poly.pdbx_strand_id
1 'polypeptide(L)'
;MNNIPFFSDNEPEQIRENSLEIQGILAAEELDAERLQIAVESRERLILKFLESEKTPEKSLLRDLNKTNQELTQLVNKMRSEQQGVLVGFLRNRKAVKKYKK
;
A
#
# COMPACT_ATOMS: atom_id res chain seq x y z
N MET A 1 10.05 -31.73 -7.92
CA MET A 1 9.12 -31.45 -6.81
C MET A 1 8.76 -29.98 -6.92
N ASN A 2 7.51 -29.67 -7.26
CA ASN A 2 7.05 -28.30 -7.37
C ASN A 2 6.66 -27.80 -5.98
N ASN A 3 7.38 -26.80 -5.47
CA ASN A 3 6.99 -26.07 -4.26
C ASN A 3 5.80 -25.18 -4.61
N ILE A 4 4.60 -25.66 -4.33
CA ILE A 4 3.40 -24.83 -4.30
C ILE A 4 3.47 -24.06 -2.96
N PRO A 5 3.45 -22.72 -2.97
CA PRO A 5 3.39 -21.97 -1.72
C PRO A 5 2.08 -22.31 -1.00
N PHE A 6 2.21 -22.62 0.29
CA PHE A 6 1.13 -22.98 1.18
C PHE A 6 0.25 -21.73 1.39
N PHE A 7 -0.83 -21.59 0.62
CA PHE A 7 -1.85 -20.59 0.93
C PHE A 7 -2.65 -21.12 2.12
N SER A 8 -2.61 -20.44 3.26
CA SER A 8 -3.45 -20.83 4.41
C SER A 8 -4.92 -20.70 4.00
N ASP A 9 -5.79 -21.65 4.33
CA ASP A 9 -7.23 -21.57 4.05
C ASP A 9 -7.96 -20.46 4.87
N ASN A 10 -7.21 -19.63 5.60
CA ASN A 10 -7.72 -18.60 6.50
C ASN A 10 -7.63 -17.21 5.85
N GLU A 11 -8.76 -16.73 5.32
CA GLU A 11 -8.89 -15.41 4.67
C GLU A 11 -8.31 -14.24 5.53
N PRO A 12 -8.61 -14.13 6.84
CA PRO A 12 -7.96 -13.18 7.75
C PRO A 12 -6.43 -13.16 7.72
N GLU A 13 -5.80 -14.33 7.67
CA GLU A 13 -4.34 -14.43 7.69
C GLU A 13 -3.74 -13.96 6.35
N GLN A 14 -4.37 -14.33 5.23
CA GLN A 14 -3.94 -13.85 3.91
C GLN A 14 -4.10 -12.33 3.75
N ILE A 15 -5.14 -11.74 4.34
CA ILE A 15 -5.32 -10.28 4.37
C ILE A 15 -4.20 -9.63 5.19
N ARG A 16 -3.83 -10.23 6.32
CA ARG A 16 -2.73 -9.76 7.18
C ARG A 16 -1.39 -9.81 6.45
N GLU A 17 -1.08 -10.92 5.79
CA GLU A 17 0.14 -11.09 5.00
C GLU A 17 0.23 -10.06 3.87
N ASN A 18 -0.85 -9.87 3.10
CA ASN A 18 -0.89 -8.83 2.06
C ASN A 18 -0.69 -7.43 2.64
N SER A 19 -1.26 -7.16 3.82
CA SER A 19 -1.09 -5.86 4.48
C SER A 19 0.39 -5.60 4.83
N LEU A 20 1.09 -6.62 5.32
CA LEU A 20 2.52 -6.55 5.61
C LEU A 20 3.37 -6.40 4.35
N GLU A 21 3.00 -7.09 3.27
CA GLU A 21 3.67 -6.93 1.97
C GLU A 21 3.54 -5.49 1.45
N ILE A 22 2.33 -4.93 1.47
CA ILE A 22 2.10 -3.52 1.08
C ILE A 22 2.95 -2.57 1.93
N GLN A 23 2.98 -2.77 3.26
CA GLN A 23 3.83 -1.97 4.14
C GLN A 23 5.32 -2.08 3.77
N GLY A 24 5.79 -3.29 3.47
CA GLY A 24 7.17 -3.53 3.05
C GLY A 24 7.52 -2.82 1.75
N ILE A 25 6.63 -2.85 0.76
CA ILE A 25 6.83 -2.17 -0.53
C ILE A 25 6.83 -0.65 -0.35
N LEU A 26 5.91 -0.10 0.44
CA LEU A 26 5.84 1.34 0.71
C LEU A 26 7.02 1.87 1.55
N ALA A 27 7.64 1.01 2.36
CA ALA A 27 8.81 1.35 3.17
C ALA A 27 10.15 1.13 2.45
N ALA A 28 10.15 0.55 1.25
CA ALA A 28 11.35 0.31 0.47
C ALA A 28 11.96 1.62 -0.05
N GLU A 29 13.28 1.63 -0.27
CA GLU A 29 14.00 2.78 -0.83
C GLU A 29 13.57 3.05 -2.28
N GLU A 30 13.36 2.00 -3.06
CA GLU A 30 12.79 2.05 -4.40
C GLU A 30 11.39 1.47 -4.41
N LEU A 31 10.43 2.24 -4.94
CA LEU A 31 9.04 1.83 -5.02
C LEU A 31 8.81 0.92 -6.24
N ASP A 32 8.48 -0.34 -5.98
CA ASP A 32 7.96 -1.25 -7.00
C ASP A 32 6.45 -1.04 -7.16
N ALA A 33 6.08 -0.19 -8.11
CA ALA A 33 4.69 0.20 -8.35
C ALA A 33 3.82 -0.96 -8.88
N GLU A 34 4.38 -1.85 -9.68
CA GLU A 34 3.65 -3.00 -10.23
C GLU A 34 3.34 -4.00 -9.12
N ARG A 35 4.34 -4.33 -8.31
CA ARG A 35 4.15 -5.21 -7.15
C ARG A 35 3.20 -4.60 -6.11
N LEU A 36 3.28 -3.29 -5.87
CA LEU A 36 2.35 -2.60 -5.00
C LEU A 36 0.90 -2.73 -5.50
N GLN A 37 0.68 -2.50 -6.79
CA GLN A 37 -0.64 -2.61 -7.40
C GLN A 37 -1.22 -4.02 -7.23
N ILE A 38 -0.41 -5.05 -7.54
CA ILE A 38 -0.80 -6.46 -7.39
C ILE A 38 -1.18 -6.78 -5.94
N ALA A 39 -0.38 -6.36 -4.97
CA ALA A 39 -0.64 -6.61 -3.54
C ALA A 39 -1.91 -5.88 -3.05
N VAL A 40 -2.14 -4.64 -3.49
CA VAL A 40 -3.35 -3.87 -3.16
C VAL A 40 -4.60 -4.53 -3.72
N GLU A 41 -4.60 -4.89 -5.00
CA GLU A 41 -5.74 -5.57 -5.65
C GLU A 41 -6.00 -6.94 -5.03
N SER A 42 -4.95 -7.68 -4.69
CA SER A 42 -5.06 -8.97 -4.01
C SER A 42 -5.73 -8.81 -2.64
N ARG A 43 -5.26 -7.84 -1.84
CA ARG A 43 -5.84 -7.51 -0.54
C ARG A 43 -7.31 -7.09 -0.64
N GLU A 44 -7.65 -6.26 -1.62
CA GLU A 44 -9.02 -5.82 -1.86
C GLU A 44 -9.94 -7.00 -2.15
N ARG A 45 -9.56 -7.89 -3.08
CA ARG A 45 -10.33 -9.10 -3.39
C ARG A 45 -10.55 -9.98 -2.16
N LEU A 46 -9.51 -10.18 -1.34
CA LEU A 46 -9.60 -10.98 -0.12
C LEU A 46 -10.55 -10.36 0.91
N ILE A 47 -10.48 -9.04 1.10
CA ILE A 47 -11.39 -8.33 2.01
C ILE A 47 -12.84 -8.43 1.51
N LEU A 48 -13.09 -8.19 0.22
CA LEU A 48 -14.43 -8.30 -0.33
C LEU A 48 -14.98 -9.71 -0.18
N LYS A 49 -14.19 -10.73 -0.53
CA LYS A 49 -14.56 -12.14 -0.37
C LYS A 49 -14.90 -12.48 1.09
N PHE A 50 -14.08 -12.03 2.04
CA PHE A 50 -14.30 -12.21 3.48
C PHE A 50 -15.59 -11.51 3.96
N LEU A 51 -15.84 -10.29 3.52
CA LEU A 51 -17.04 -9.53 3.90
C LEU A 51 -18.32 -10.12 3.28
N GLU A 52 -18.23 -10.72 2.09
CA GLU A 52 -19.34 -11.40 1.42
C GLU A 52 -19.61 -12.80 2.00
N SER A 53 -18.58 -13.52 2.45
CA SER A 53 -18.71 -14.84 3.06
C SER A 53 -19.27 -14.78 4.49
N GLU A 54 -18.97 -13.70 5.23
CA GLU A 54 -19.42 -13.50 6.59
C GLU A 54 -20.81 -12.83 6.67
N LYS A 55 -21.83 -13.59 7.08
CA LYS A 55 -23.17 -13.03 7.38
C LYS A 55 -23.14 -11.96 8.48
N THR A 56 -22.16 -12.02 9.37
CA THR A 56 -21.99 -11.04 10.45
C THR A 56 -20.50 -11.00 10.85
N PRO A 57 -19.67 -10.19 10.17
CA PRO A 57 -18.25 -10.17 10.43
C PRO A 57 -17.95 -9.79 11.88
N GLU A 58 -16.97 -10.44 12.50
CA GLU A 58 -16.58 -10.10 13.87
C GLU A 58 -16.12 -8.64 13.97
N LYS A 59 -16.60 -7.93 14.99
CA LYS A 59 -16.26 -6.50 15.21
C LYS A 59 -14.76 -6.28 15.45
N SER A 60 -14.06 -7.27 16.01
CA SER A 60 -12.60 -7.29 16.18
C SER A 60 -11.90 -7.21 14.82
N LEU A 61 -12.26 -8.10 13.90
CA LEU A 61 -11.68 -8.17 12.56
C LEU A 61 -11.92 -6.88 11.77
N LEU A 62 -13.15 -6.33 11.81
CA LEU A 62 -13.45 -5.05 11.17
C LEU A 62 -12.64 -3.88 11.76
N ARG A 63 -12.36 -3.92 13.07
CA ARG A 63 -11.52 -2.90 13.74
C ARG A 63 -10.07 -3.00 13.28
N ASP A 64 -9.54 -4.21 13.17
CA ASP A 64 -8.16 -4.44 12.75
C ASP A 64 -7.95 -4.07 11.27
N LEU A 65 -8.92 -4.39 10.41
CA LEU A 65 -8.92 -3.95 9.00
C LEU A 65 -8.92 -2.42 8.89
N ASN A 66 -9.78 -1.74 9.67
CA ASN A 66 -9.83 -0.28 9.68
C ASN A 66 -8.53 0.34 10.20
N LYS A 67 -7.95 -0.20 11.28
CA LYS A 67 -6.67 0.24 11.82
C LYS A 67 -5.56 0.12 10.76
N THR A 68 -5.50 -1.03 10.09
CA THR A 68 -4.52 -1.28 9.02
C THR A 68 -4.71 -0.29 7.86
N ASN A 69 -5.95 -0.01 7.44
CA ASN A 69 -6.24 0.99 6.40
C ASN A 69 -5.77 2.39 6.80
N GLN A 70 -5.93 2.78 8.07
CA GLN A 70 -5.44 4.06 8.58
C GLN A 70 -3.91 4.14 8.53
N GLU A 71 -3.22 3.09 8.95
CA GLU A 71 -1.74 3.01 8.92
C GLU A 71 -1.22 3.12 7.47
N LEU A 72 -1.81 2.36 6.54
CA LEU A 72 -1.46 2.43 5.11
C LEU A 72 -1.74 3.82 4.53
N THR A 73 -2.87 4.43 4.88
CA THR A 73 -3.22 5.80 4.44
C THR A 73 -2.19 6.82 4.92
N GLN A 74 -1.71 6.69 6.16
CA GLN A 74 -0.67 7.57 6.70
C GLN A 74 0.65 7.43 5.93
N LEU A 75 1.07 6.20 5.60
CA LEU A 75 2.27 5.95 4.80
C LEU A 75 2.16 6.58 3.41
N VAL A 76 1.06 6.35 2.70
CA VAL A 76 0.82 6.91 1.37
C VAL A 76 0.81 8.45 1.40
N ASN A 77 0.17 9.06 2.40
CA ASN A 77 0.14 10.51 2.54
C ASN A 77 1.52 11.12 2.82
N LYS A 78 2.34 10.42 3.62
CA LYS A 78 3.73 10.83 3.88
C LYS A 78 4.54 10.83 2.58
N MET A 79 4.53 9.72 1.83
CA MET A 79 5.23 9.61 0.55
C MET A 79 4.77 10.68 -0.45
N ARG A 80 3.46 10.91 -0.55
CA ARG A 80 2.90 11.96 -1.40
C ARG A 80 3.44 13.35 -1.04
N SER A 81 3.53 13.66 0.25
CA SER A 81 4.06 14.94 0.73
C SER A 81 5.54 15.11 0.37
N GLU A 82 6.34 14.05 0.52
CA GLU A 82 7.76 14.04 0.16
C GLU A 82 7.96 14.25 -1.35
N GLN A 83 7.22 13.53 -2.19
CA GLN A 83 7.25 13.69 -3.64
C GLN A 83 6.83 15.10 -4.09
N GLN A 84 5.83 15.68 -3.45
CA GLN A 84 5.42 17.08 -3.70
C GLN A 84 6.56 18.05 -3.38
N GLY A 85 7.31 17.83 -2.29
CA GLY A 85 8.50 18.61 -1.94
C GLY A 85 9.58 18.56 -3.02
N VAL A 86 9.89 17.36 -3.54
CA VAL A 86 10.85 17.15 -4.63
C VAL A 86 10.43 17.91 -5.90
N LEU A 87 9.16 17.79 -6.30
CA LEU A 87 8.63 18.48 -7.48
C LEU A 87 8.72 20.01 -7.36
N VAL A 88 8.36 20.55 -6.19
CA VAL A 88 8.50 22.00 -5.93
C VAL A 88 9.96 22.43 -6.03
N GLY A 89 10.89 21.64 -5.48
CA GLY A 89 12.33 21.86 -5.60
C GLY A 89 12.79 21.92 -7.06
N PHE A 90 12.38 20.93 -7.87
CA PHE A 90 12.67 20.89 -9.30
C PHE A 90 12.15 22.12 -10.05
N LEU A 91 10.89 22.52 -9.80
CA LEU A 91 10.30 23.70 -10.44
C LEU A 91 11.04 25.00 -10.09
N ARG A 92 11.47 25.14 -8.83
CA ARG A 92 12.30 26.29 -8.39
C ARG A 92 13.64 26.30 -9.11
N ASN A 93 14.32 25.16 -9.19
CA ASN A 93 15.59 25.02 -9.90
C ASN A 93 15.46 25.37 -11.39
N ARG A 94 14.41 24.84 -12.05
CA ARG A 94 14.12 25.17 -13.46
C ARG A 94 13.90 26.66 -13.69
N LYS A 95 13.19 27.35 -12.77
CA LYS A 95 13.00 28.80 -12.82
C LYS A 95 14.32 29.56 -12.65
N ALA A 96 15.17 29.13 -11.71
CA ALA A 96 16.48 29.72 -11.49
C ALA A 96 17.35 29.60 -12.74
N VAL A 97 17.50 28.40 -13.31
CA VAL A 97 18.27 28.18 -14.55
C VAL A 97 17.79 29.10 -15.68
N LYS A 98 16.48 29.21 -15.91
CA LYS A 98 15.92 30.12 -16.93
C LYS A 98 16.30 31.58 -16.70
N LYS A 99 16.40 32.05 -15.46
CA LYS A 99 16.74 33.43 -15.12
C LYS A 99 18.21 33.76 -15.44
N TYR A 100 19.11 32.80 -15.27
CA TYR A 100 20.56 32.99 -15.43
C TYR A 100 21.11 32.57 -16.79
N LYS A 101 20.33 31.89 -17.63
CA LYS A 101 20.69 31.52 -19.02
C LYS A 101 20.67 32.70 -20.01
N LYS A 102 20.85 33.94 -19.52
CA LYS A 102 20.98 35.14 -20.37
C LYS A 102 22.13 34.98 -21.36
#